data_AF-A0A117R781-F1
#
_entry.id   AF-A0A117R781-F1
#
_cell.length_a   1.000
_cell.length_b   1.000
_cell.length_c   1.000
_cell.angle_alpha   90.00
_cell.angle_beta   90.00
_cell.angle_gamma   90.00
#
_symmetry.space_group_name_H-M   'P 1'
#
loop_
_entity.id
_entity.type
_entity.pdbx_description
1 polymer ?
#
loop_
_entity_poly.entity_id
_entity_poly.type
_entity_poly.pdbx_seq_one_letter_code
_entity_poly.pdbx_strand_id
1 'polypeptide(L)'
;MNSYSEDLASVERELREAELERDRLGAHIEGLKAKRDALKKLSAAVSEPGPAIQDLTKADAIVKILRASPQPMSLGDIADALTAAGKQANRNGVSVYIDGLLKAGRVVRVARNQYRDA
;
A
#
# COMPACT_ATOMS: atom_id res chain seq x y z
N MET A 1 -21.88 -52.50 -24.18
CA MET A 1 -21.14 -51.46 -24.93
C MET A 1 -21.76 -50.14 -24.51
N ASN A 2 -21.04 -49.32 -23.73
CA ASN A 2 -21.49 -47.95 -23.52
C ASN A 2 -21.48 -47.26 -24.88
N SER A 3 -22.62 -46.67 -25.24
CA SER A 3 -22.74 -45.99 -26.53
C SER A 3 -21.95 -44.69 -26.44
N TYR A 4 -21.01 -44.47 -27.35
CA TYR A 4 -20.26 -43.21 -27.45
C TYR A 4 -21.18 -41.96 -27.49
N SER A 5 -22.45 -42.12 -27.85
CA SER A 5 -23.46 -41.05 -27.76
C SER A 5 -23.81 -40.64 -26.32
N GLU A 6 -23.84 -41.58 -25.38
CA GLU A 6 -24.10 -41.31 -23.97
C GLU A 6 -22.91 -40.60 -23.32
N ASP A 7 -21.69 -41.03 -23.66
CA ASP A 7 -20.46 -40.39 -23.21
C ASP A 7 -20.37 -38.95 -23.73
N LEU A 8 -20.68 -38.72 -25.01
CA LEU A 8 -20.72 -37.38 -25.61
C LEU A 8 -21.75 -36.47 -24.91
N ALA A 9 -22.96 -36.99 -24.64
CA ALA A 9 -24.00 -36.24 -23.93
C ALA A 9 -23.64 -35.93 -22.46
N SER A 10 -22.76 -36.73 -21.84
CA SER A 10 -22.19 -36.43 -20.53
C SER A 10 -21.21 -35.27 -20.62
N VAL A 11 -20.25 -35.35 -21.55
CA VAL A 11 -19.22 -34.31 -21.75
C VAL A 11 -19.87 -32.97 -22.13
N GLU A 12 -20.90 -32.95 -22.97
CA GLU A 12 -21.60 -31.72 -23.33
C GLU A 12 -22.36 -31.06 -22.17
N ARG A 13 -22.77 -31.84 -21.17
CA ARG A 13 -23.37 -31.31 -19.93
C ARG A 13 -22.30 -30.70 -19.05
N GLU A 14 -21.22 -31.44 -18.81
CA GLU A 14 -20.09 -30.96 -18.01
C GLU A 14 -19.48 -29.68 -18.61
N LEU A 15 -19.38 -29.62 -19.94
CA LEU A 15 -18.90 -28.42 -20.64
C LEU A 15 -19.82 -27.22 -20.40
N ARG A 16 -21.14 -27.40 -20.52
CA ARG A 16 -22.12 -26.33 -20.25
C ARG A 16 -22.07 -25.84 -18.81
N GLU A 17 -21.90 -26.74 -17.85
CA GLU A 17 -21.75 -26.39 -16.44
C GLU A 17 -20.46 -25.60 -16.18
N ALA A 18 -19.35 -26.02 -16.80
CA ALA A 18 -18.08 -25.31 -16.71
C ALA A 18 -18.13 -23.91 -17.35
N GLU A 19 -18.84 -23.75 -18.47
CA GLU A 19 -19.07 -22.46 -19.12
C GLU A 19 -19.89 -21.51 -18.23
N LEU A 20 -20.96 -22.00 -17.61
CA LEU A 20 -21.76 -21.23 -16.66
C LEU A 20 -20.93 -20.79 -15.45
N GLU A 21 -20.07 -21.66 -14.93
CA GLU A 21 -19.21 -21.32 -13.80
C GLU A 21 -18.16 -20.27 -14.18
N ARG A 22 -17.56 -20.39 -15.37
CA ARG A 22 -16.65 -19.36 -15.92
C ARG A 22 -17.36 -18.01 -16.01
N ASP A 23 -18.61 -17.97 -16.47
CA ASP A 23 -19.34 -16.72 -16.62
C ASP A 23 -19.66 -16.08 -15.26
N ARG A 24 -20.01 -16.89 -14.24
CA ARG A 24 -20.17 -16.41 -12.84
C ARG A 24 -18.87 -15.84 -12.28
N LEU A 25 -17.76 -16.55 -12.47
CA LEU A 25 -16.43 -16.08 -12.05
C LEU A 25 -16.05 -14.78 -12.78
N GLY A 26 -16.36 -14.67 -14.07
CA GLY A 26 -16.19 -13.45 -14.84
C GLY A 26 -16.92 -12.26 -14.21
N ALA A 27 -18.21 -12.43 -13.90
CA ALA A 27 -19.01 -11.39 -13.23
C ALA A 27 -18.44 -11.01 -11.85
N HIS A 28 -17.98 -12.00 -11.08
CA HIS A 28 -17.34 -11.76 -9.78
C HIS A 28 -16.04 -10.96 -9.92
N ILE A 29 -15.19 -11.32 -10.88
CA ILE A 29 -13.93 -10.62 -11.19
C ILE A 29 -14.19 -9.17 -11.57
N GLU A 30 -15.18 -8.90 -12.43
CA GLU A 30 -15.55 -7.52 -12.81
C GLU A 30 -16.04 -6.72 -11.60
N GLY A 31 -16.84 -7.34 -10.71
CA GLY A 31 -17.24 -6.72 -9.44
C GLY A 31 -16.05 -6.36 -8.55
N LEU A 32 -15.04 -7.24 -8.45
CA LEU A 32 -13.81 -6.99 -7.70
C LEU A 32 -12.96 -5.87 -8.33
N LYS A 33 -12.84 -5.83 -9.67
CA LYS A 33 -12.15 -4.75 -10.38
C LYS A 33 -12.81 -3.40 -10.11
N ALA A 34 -14.14 -3.32 -10.19
CA ALA A 34 -14.88 -2.10 -9.89
C ALA A 34 -14.66 -1.63 -8.43
N LYS A 35 -14.72 -2.55 -7.46
CA LYS A 35 -14.42 -2.25 -6.04
C LYS A 35 -12.98 -1.73 -5.86
N ARG A 36 -12.01 -2.39 -6.47
CA ARG A 36 -10.60 -1.96 -6.45
C ARG A 36 -10.44 -0.55 -7.01
N ASP A 37 -11.07 -0.25 -8.14
CA ASP A 37 -10.91 1.04 -8.81
C ASP A 37 -11.64 2.16 -8.04
N ALA A 38 -12.76 1.86 -7.39
CA ALA A 38 -13.41 2.79 -6.45
C ALA A 38 -12.50 3.09 -5.25
N LEU A 39 -11.90 2.06 -4.64
CA LEU A 39 -10.96 2.23 -3.53
C LEU A 39 -9.71 3.01 -3.94
N LYS A 40 -9.16 2.79 -5.15
CA LYS A 40 -8.04 3.58 -5.68
C LYS A 40 -8.39 5.07 -5.82
N LYS A 41 -9.60 5.38 -6.28
CA LYS A 41 -10.07 6.77 -6.37
C LYS A 41 -10.22 7.41 -5.00
N LEU A 42 -10.77 6.68 -4.04
CA LEU A 42 -10.88 7.14 -2.65
C LEU A 42 -9.51 7.32 -2.00
N SER A 43 -8.56 6.41 -2.19
CA SER A 43 -7.20 6.56 -1.67
C SER A 43 -6.47 7.74 -2.30
N ALA A 44 -6.69 8.00 -3.61
CA ALA A 44 -6.12 9.16 -4.28
C ALA A 44 -6.74 10.48 -3.79
N ALA A 45 -8.04 10.49 -3.44
CA ALA A 45 -8.71 11.65 -2.88
C ALA A 45 -8.25 12.00 -1.45
N VAL A 46 -7.74 11.03 -0.68
CA VAL A 46 -7.16 11.25 0.66
C VAL A 46 -5.73 11.84 0.59
N SER A 47 -5.11 11.90 -0.59
CA SER A 47 -3.90 12.71 -0.81
C SER A 47 -4.25 14.20 -0.94
N GLU A 48 -4.87 14.77 0.08
CA GLU A 48 -4.80 16.23 0.25
C GLU A 48 -3.32 16.61 0.41
N PRO A 49 -2.83 17.65 -0.29
CA PRO A 49 -1.52 18.20 -0.03
C PRO A 49 -1.58 18.87 1.35
N GLY A 50 -1.40 18.08 2.41
CA GLY A 50 -1.18 18.64 3.74
C GLY A 50 -0.02 19.65 3.70
N PRO A 51 0.12 20.52 4.71
CA PRO A 51 1.08 21.62 4.72
C PRO A 51 2.46 21.20 4.21
N ALA A 52 3.11 22.07 3.43
CA ALA A 52 4.42 21.79 2.89
C ALA A 52 5.38 21.39 4.02
N ILE A 53 6.33 20.50 3.77
CA ILE A 53 7.21 19.95 4.81
C ILE A 53 7.94 21.05 5.61
N GLN A 54 8.20 22.19 4.95
CA GLN A 54 8.76 23.40 5.55
C GLN A 54 7.89 23.98 6.69
N ASP A 55 6.56 23.89 6.57
CA ASP A 55 5.58 24.47 7.51
C ASP A 55 5.27 23.52 8.69
N LEU A 56 5.75 22.28 8.63
CA LEU A 56 5.55 21.27 9.65
C LEU A 56 6.60 21.38 10.77
N THR A 57 6.23 20.89 11.97
CA THR A 57 7.23 20.60 13.01
C THR A 57 8.22 19.56 12.50
N LYS A 58 9.44 19.52 13.04
CA LYS A 58 10.44 18.50 12.62
C LYS A 58 9.90 17.07 12.82
N ALA A 59 9.14 16.82 13.88
CA ALA A 59 8.53 15.52 14.15
C ALA A 59 7.46 15.16 13.10
N ASP A 60 6.56 16.09 12.76
CA ASP A 60 5.50 15.83 11.77
C ASP A 60 6.05 15.73 10.35
N ALA A 61 7.10 16.49 10.04
CA ALA A 61 7.84 16.38 8.79
C ALA A 61 8.45 14.98 8.61
N ILE A 62 9.06 14.42 9.66
CA ILE A 62 9.61 13.05 9.65
C ILE A 62 8.51 12.02 9.36
N VAL A 63 7.37 12.12 10.06
CA VAL A 63 6.23 11.20 9.85
C VAL A 63 5.69 11.31 8.43
N LYS A 64 5.56 12.54 7.91
CA LYS A 64 5.09 12.77 6.53
C LYS A 64 6.04 12.18 5.49
N ILE A 65 7.36 12.30 5.68
CA ILE A 65 8.37 11.69 4.81
C ILE A 65 8.28 10.17 4.85
N LEU A 66 8.19 9.58 6.05
CA LEU A 66 8.11 8.13 6.20
C LEU A 66 6.83 7.57 5.56
N ARG A 67 5.69 8.23 5.74
CA ARG A 67 4.42 7.85 5.11
C ARG A 67 4.44 7.94 3.58
N ALA A 68 5.18 8.92 3.03
CA ALA A 68 5.32 9.07 1.59
C ALA A 68 6.29 8.04 0.98
N SER A 69 7.14 7.40 1.78
CA SER A 69 8.13 6.44 1.31
C SER A 69 7.54 5.02 1.21
N PRO A 70 7.65 4.34 0.05
CA PRO A 70 7.20 2.96 -0.09
C PRO A 70 8.13 1.95 0.62
N GLN A 71 9.35 2.37 1.00
CA GLN A 71 10.38 1.55 1.63
C GLN A 71 10.75 2.09 3.02
N PRO A 72 11.21 1.23 3.95
CA PRO A 72 11.77 1.71 5.21
C PRO A 72 12.96 2.64 4.94
N MET A 73 13.11 3.65 5.79
CA MET A 73 14.19 4.63 5.66
C MET A 73 15.14 4.56 6.85
N SER A 74 16.42 4.80 6.59
CA SER A 74 17.41 5.02 7.64
C SER A 74 17.38 6.45 8.16
N LEU A 75 18.03 6.70 9.29
CA LEU A 75 18.17 8.06 9.83
C LEU A 75 18.87 9.03 8.87
N GLY A 76 19.77 8.50 8.02
CA GLY A 76 20.44 9.29 6.97
C GLY A 76 19.46 9.68 5.88
N ASP A 77 18.74 8.69 5.34
CA ASP A 77 17.76 8.92 4.27
C ASP A 77 16.67 9.91 4.71
N ILE A 78 16.23 9.84 5.97
CA ILE A 78 15.24 10.78 6.53
C ILE A 78 15.83 12.20 6.62
N ALA A 79 17.10 12.34 7.02
CA ALA A 79 17.76 13.65 7.09
C ALA A 79 17.96 14.27 5.70
N ASP A 80 18.32 13.45 4.71
CA ASP A 80 18.49 13.87 3.32
C ASP A 80 17.15 14.30 2.73
N ALA A 81 16.08 13.54 2.96
CA ALA A 81 14.72 13.87 2.52
C ALA A 81 14.19 15.16 3.18
N LEU A 82 14.46 15.38 4.46
CA LEU A 82 14.12 16.63 5.16
C LEU A 82 14.86 17.83 4.53
N THR A 83 16.15 17.66 4.26
CA THR A 83 17.00 18.71 3.69
C THR A 83 16.59 19.03 2.25
N ALA A 84 16.31 18.01 1.43
CA ALA A 84 15.76 18.17 0.09
C ALA A 84 14.40 18.89 0.09
N ALA A 85 13.61 18.70 1.15
CA ALA A 85 12.34 19.40 1.37
C ALA A 85 12.49 20.79 2.01
N GLY A 86 13.71 21.34 2.07
CA GLY A 86 14.00 22.69 2.56
C GLY A 86 14.18 22.82 4.08
N LYS A 87 14.13 21.70 4.83
CA LYS A 87 14.29 21.69 6.29
C LYS A 87 15.62 21.04 6.66
N GLN A 88 16.64 21.87 6.90
CA GLN A 88 17.97 21.39 7.27
C GLN A 88 17.91 20.44 8.47
N ALA A 89 18.37 19.22 8.24
CA ALA A 89 18.43 18.16 9.21
C ALA A 89 19.73 17.37 9.04
N ASN A 90 20.23 16.83 10.15
CA ASN A 90 21.33 15.88 10.15
C ASN A 90 20.88 14.63 10.89
N ARG A 91 21.64 13.55 10.71
CA ARG A 91 21.36 12.24 11.29
C ARG A 91 21.13 12.28 12.81
N ASN A 92 21.95 13.05 13.54
CA ASN A 92 21.87 13.16 15.00
C ASN A 92 20.57 13.86 15.43
N GLY A 93 20.21 14.95 14.76
CA GLY A 93 18.95 15.66 14.99
C GLY A 93 17.75 14.77 14.73
N VAL A 94 17.74 14.03 13.62
CA VAL A 94 16.67 13.08 13.30
C VAL A 94 16.56 11.97 14.36
N SER A 95 17.69 11.46 14.86
CA SER A 95 17.71 10.41 15.88
C SER A 95 16.94 10.81 17.16
N VAL A 96 17.04 12.06 17.58
CA VAL A 96 16.33 12.56 18.78
C VAL A 96 14.83 12.55 18.57
N TYR A 97 14.35 12.98 17.40
CA TYR A 97 12.93 12.96 17.08
C TYR A 97 12.40 11.53 16.89
N ILE A 98 13.18 10.63 16.28
CA ILE A 98 12.79 9.24 16.08
C ILE A 98 12.58 8.52 17.41
N ASP A 99 13.43 8.74 18.43
CA ASP A 99 13.22 8.15 19.75
C ASP A 99 11.89 8.60 20.38
N GLY A 100 11.57 9.89 20.29
CA GLY A 100 10.28 10.42 20.74
C GLY A 100 9.09 9.84 19.96
N LEU A 101 9.22 9.71 18.63
CA LEU A 101 8.18 9.18 17.76
C LEU A 101 7.93 7.68 17.96
N LEU A 102 8.98 6.90 18.26
CA LEU A 102 8.87 5.48 18.63
C LEU A 102 8.10 5.32 19.94
N LYS A 103 8.44 6.12 20.96
CA LYS A 103 7.73 6.11 22.26
C LYS A 103 6.27 6.50 22.14
N ALA A 104 5.96 7.42 21.24
CA ALA A 104 4.60 7.86 20.94
C ALA A 104 3.84 6.91 19.99
N GLY A 105 4.47 5.83 19.49
CA GLY A 105 3.85 4.89 18.56
C GLY A 105 3.50 5.47 17.19
N ARG A 106 4.14 6.59 16.78
CA ARG A 106 3.90 7.25 15.48
C ARG A 106 4.81 6.73 14.36
N VAL A 107 5.88 6.04 14.75
CA VAL A 107 6.89 5.43 13.88
C VAL A 107 7.20 4.05 14.45
N VAL A 108 7.47 3.08 13.58
CA VAL A 108 7.92 1.73 13.96
C VAL A 108 9.30 1.44 13.41
N ARG A 109 10.07 0.67 14.18
CA ARG A 109 11.37 0.14 13.73
C ARG A 109 11.16 -1.23 13.12
N VAL A 110 11.34 -1.34 11.80
CA VAL A 110 11.14 -2.60 11.06
C VAL A 110 12.40 -3.45 10.97
N ALA A 111 13.59 -2.83 11.03
CA ALA A 111 14.87 -3.52 11.09
C ALA A 111 15.94 -2.64 11.77
N ARG A 112 17.18 -3.13 11.86
CA ARG A 112 18.29 -2.37 12.43
C ARG A 112 18.48 -1.06 11.62
N ASN A 113 18.22 0.06 12.28
CA ASN A 113 18.32 1.41 11.72
C ASN A 113 17.36 1.67 10.54
N GLN A 114 16.23 0.98 10.49
CA GLN A 114 15.22 1.13 9.45
C GLN A 114 13.85 1.41 10.09
N TYR A 115 13.23 2.50 9.64
CA TYR A 115 12.00 3.05 10.23
C TYR A 115 10.91 3.23 9.17
N ARG A 116 9.66 3.07 9.59
CA ARG A 116 8.45 3.35 8.80
C ARG A 116 7.43 4.11 9.65
N ASP A 117 6.45 4.73 9.02
CA ASP A 117 5.27 5.17 9.75
C ASP A 117 4.55 3.97 10.36
N ALA A 118 3.91 4.21 11.52
CA ALA A 118 3.18 3.20 12.26
C ALA A 118 1.80 2.91 11.65
#